data_AF-A0A3A0BN55-F1
#
_entry.id   AF-A0A3A0BN55-F1
#
_cell.length_a   1.000
_cell.length_b   1.000
_cell.length_c   1.000
_cell.angle_alpha   90.00
_cell.angle_beta   90.00
_cell.angle_gamma   90.00
#
_symmetry.space_group_name_H-M   'P 1'
#
loop_
_entity.id
_entity.type
_entity.pdbx_description
1 polymer ?
#
loop_
_entity_poly.entity_id
_entity_poly.type
_entity_poly.pdbx_seq_one_letter_code
_entity_poly.pdbx_strand_id
1 'polypeptide(L)'
;MGMADALAAVYDLGAAPTVEPLHGPGINNRVWAVDAGGASYVLKQYQTHSRGETILYEHRLLAWLAARPLPFQAPVAQRTRRGETLWWHGRMAYALFPRLAGAAVWPPALGHLEQIGAALAHLHRTLADYPREPRPGLYGYG
;
A
#
# COMPACT_ATOMS: atom_id res chain seq x y z
N MET A 1 22.65 -9.68 0.51
CA MET A 1 21.41 -10.43 0.23
C MET A 1 20.58 -9.60 -0.75
N GLY A 2 20.13 -10.17 -1.86
CA GLY A 2 19.29 -9.46 -2.83
C GLY A 2 17.88 -9.20 -2.29
N MET A 3 17.13 -8.31 -2.93
CA MET A 3 15.75 -8.02 -2.50
C MET A 3 14.83 -9.23 -2.65
N ALA A 4 15.00 -10.04 -3.71
CA ALA A 4 14.24 -11.27 -3.91
C ALA A 4 14.44 -12.26 -2.75
N ASP A 5 15.70 -12.51 -2.37
CA ASP A 5 16.03 -13.38 -1.22
C ASP A 5 15.46 -12.83 0.10
N ALA A 6 15.54 -11.50 0.29
CA ALA A 6 14.98 -10.84 1.47
C ALA A 6 13.47 -11.03 1.56
N LEU A 7 12.75 -10.87 0.44
CA LEU A 7 11.31 -11.11 0.37
C LEU A 7 10.96 -12.58 0.65
N ALA A 8 11.67 -13.52 0.04
CA ALA A 8 11.46 -14.95 0.26
C ALA A 8 11.65 -15.34 1.73
N ALA A 9 12.61 -14.72 2.43
CA ALA A 9 12.82 -14.94 3.86
C ALA A 9 11.71 -14.35 4.74
N VAL A 10 11.16 -13.18 4.36
CA VAL A 10 10.21 -12.42 5.19
C VAL A 10 8.75 -12.80 4.94
N TYR A 11 8.36 -13.10 3.70
CA TYR A 11 6.98 -13.39 3.28
C TYR A 11 6.79 -14.82 2.76
N ASP A 12 5.64 -15.39 3.09
CA ASP A 12 5.21 -16.66 2.51
C ASP A 12 4.57 -16.46 1.14
N LEU A 13 5.41 -16.54 0.09
CA LEU A 13 5.03 -16.24 -1.29
C LEU A 13 4.83 -17.48 -2.17
N GLY A 14 5.01 -18.69 -1.61
CA GLY A 14 4.83 -19.97 -2.31
C GLY A 14 5.89 -20.30 -3.38
N ALA A 15 6.66 -19.33 -3.88
CA ALA A 15 7.79 -19.54 -4.78
C ALA A 15 8.84 -18.43 -4.62
N ALA A 16 10.00 -18.59 -5.27
CA ALA A 16 11.01 -17.54 -5.34
C ALA A 16 10.45 -16.31 -6.10
N PRO A 17 10.46 -15.11 -5.50
CA PRO A 17 9.90 -13.92 -6.14
C PRO A 17 10.83 -13.33 -7.20
N THR A 18 10.26 -12.85 -8.30
CA THR A 18 10.92 -11.88 -9.17
C THR A 18 10.65 -10.46 -8.66
N VAL A 19 11.57 -9.53 -8.88
CA VAL A 19 11.44 -8.14 -8.42
C VAL A 19 11.89 -7.20 -9.52
N GLU A 20 10.97 -6.39 -10.03
CA GLU A 20 11.22 -5.47 -11.14
C GLU A 20 10.81 -4.04 -10.77
N PRO A 21 11.64 -3.01 -11.04
CA PRO A 21 11.24 -1.63 -10.77
C PRO A 21 9.97 -1.25 -11.55
N LEU A 22 9.00 -0.64 -10.87
CA LEU A 22 7.85 -0.05 -11.54
C LEU A 22 8.16 1.41 -11.87
N HIS A 23 8.20 1.69 -13.17
CA HIS A 23 8.39 3.05 -13.69
C HIS A 23 7.02 3.69 -13.91
N GLY A 24 6.78 4.81 -13.24
CA GLY A 24 5.55 5.59 -13.39
C GLY A 24 5.73 7.03 -12.89
N PRO A 25 4.76 7.92 -13.12
CA PRO A 25 4.87 9.34 -12.76
C PRO A 25 4.85 9.61 -11.24
N GLY A 26 4.75 8.57 -10.41
CA GLY A 26 4.72 8.70 -8.95
C GLY A 26 6.08 9.13 -8.40
N ILE A 27 6.13 10.31 -7.78
CA ILE A 27 7.38 10.94 -7.31
C ILE A 27 7.79 10.57 -5.87
N ASN A 28 6.87 10.03 -5.06
CA ASN A 28 7.06 10.00 -3.60
C ASN A 28 7.58 8.66 -3.04
N ASN A 29 7.34 7.54 -3.72
CA ASN A 29 7.76 6.21 -3.24
C ASN A 29 8.44 5.45 -4.36
N ARG A 30 9.50 4.70 -4.02
CA ARG A 30 10.04 3.69 -4.93
C ARG A 30 9.22 2.42 -4.78
N VAL A 31 8.72 1.93 -5.90
CA VAL A 31 7.87 0.75 -5.97
C VAL A 31 8.43 -0.24 -6.97
N TRP A 32 8.26 -1.52 -6.66
CA TRP A 32 8.65 -2.64 -7.53
C TRP A 32 7.45 -3.57 -7.71
N ALA A 33 7.32 -4.13 -8.91
CA ALA A 33 6.47 -5.27 -9.15
C ALA A 33 7.16 -6.50 -8.57
N VAL A 34 6.38 -7.35 -7.92
CA VAL A 34 6.86 -8.62 -7.36
C VAL A 34 5.90 -9.71 -7.80
N ASP A 35 6.41 -10.73 -8.48
CA ASP A 35 5.61 -11.89 -8.89
C ASP A 35 6.17 -13.16 -8.24
N ALA A 36 5.28 -13.97 -7.67
CA ALA A 36 5.65 -15.24 -7.02
C ALA A 36 4.46 -16.19 -6.98
N GLY A 37 4.68 -17.45 -7.36
CA GLY A 37 3.67 -18.51 -7.21
C GLY A 37 2.35 -18.23 -7.94
N GLY A 38 2.38 -17.46 -9.03
CA GLY A 38 1.18 -17.05 -9.78
C GLY A 38 0.41 -15.85 -9.20
N ALA A 39 0.92 -15.22 -8.14
CA ALA A 39 0.37 -14.01 -7.57
C ALA A 39 1.28 -12.79 -7.83
N SER A 40 0.66 -11.63 -8.00
CA SER A 40 1.35 -10.35 -8.23
C SER A 40 1.17 -9.39 -7.06
N TYR A 41 2.26 -8.71 -6.72
CA TYR A 41 2.36 -7.79 -5.60
C TYR A 41 3.07 -6.50 -6.02
N VAL A 42 2.98 -5.49 -5.14
CA VAL A 42 3.74 -4.25 -5.21
C VAL A 42 4.55 -4.12 -3.92
N LEU A 43 5.87 -4.11 -4.04
CA LEU A 43 6.76 -3.77 -2.94
C LEU A 43 6.89 -2.25 -2.88
N LYS A 44 6.51 -1.66 -1.75
CA LYS A 44 6.67 -0.23 -1.47
C LYS A 44 7.83 -0.02 -0.52
N GLN A 45 8.81 0.78 -0.92
CA GLN A 45 9.81 1.35 -0.02
C GLN A 45 9.32 2.69 0.51
N TYR A 46 9.35 2.86 1.82
CA TYR A 46 9.08 4.14 2.46
C TYR A 46 10.34 4.98 2.55
N GLN A 47 10.21 6.30 2.41
CA GLN A 47 11.34 7.22 2.57
C GLN A 47 11.89 7.16 4.00
N THR A 48 13.21 7.34 4.14
CA THR A 48 13.96 7.24 5.41
C THR A 48 13.40 8.09 6.56
N HIS A 49 12.73 9.20 6.27
CA HIS A 49 12.18 10.11 7.29
C HIS A 49 10.76 9.75 7.74
N SER A 50 10.16 8.71 7.16
CA SER A 50 8.84 8.24 7.55
C SER A 50 8.93 7.55 8.91
N ARG A 51 8.16 8.03 9.89
CA ARG A 51 8.06 7.37 11.20
C ARG A 51 7.27 6.07 11.05
N GLY A 52 7.81 4.97 11.59
CA GLY A 52 7.18 3.64 11.50
C GLY A 52 5.73 3.63 11.98
N GLU A 53 5.42 4.36 13.06
CA GLU A 53 4.06 4.50 13.59
C GLU A 53 3.09 5.16 12.60
N THR A 54 3.56 6.16 11.83
CA THR A 54 2.76 6.81 10.78
C THR A 54 2.45 5.83 9.65
N ILE A 55 3.42 4.97 9.28
CA ILE A 55 3.22 3.94 8.27
C ILE A 55 2.24 2.87 8.77
N LEU A 56 2.41 2.42 10.02
CA LEU A 56 1.51 1.45 10.63
C LEU A 56 0.08 1.99 10.82
N TYR A 57 -0.07 3.30 11.02
CA TYR A 57 -1.39 3.96 10.96
C TYR A 57 -2.01 3.84 9.56
N GLU A 58 -1.25 4.10 8.49
CA GLU A 58 -1.71 3.91 7.11
C GLU A 58 -2.16 2.46 6.87
N HIS A 59 -1.38 1.48 7.33
CA HIS A 59 -1.73 0.05 7.18
C HIS A 59 -3.03 -0.31 7.90
N ARG A 60 -3.22 0.21 9.13
CA ARG A 60 -4.46 0.01 9.90
C ARG A 60 -5.65 0.65 9.18
N LEU A 61 -5.49 1.86 8.66
CA LEU A 61 -6.52 2.55 7.90
C LEU A 61 -6.91 1.77 6.63
N LEU A 62 -5.94 1.27 5.86
CA LEU A 62 -6.20 0.49 4.66
C LEU A 62 -6.90 -0.82 4.96
N ALA A 63 -6.46 -1.55 6.01
CA ALA A 63 -7.11 -2.77 6.47
C ALA A 63 -8.56 -2.50 6.93
N TRP A 64 -8.78 -1.38 7.62
CA TRP A 64 -10.10 -0.93 8.00
C TRP A 64 -10.96 -0.64 6.77
N LEU A 65 -10.51 0.22 5.84
CA LEU A 65 -11.25 0.55 4.62
C LEU A 65 -11.62 -0.70 3.80
N ALA A 66 -10.71 -1.67 3.67
CA ALA A 66 -10.95 -2.91 2.94
C ALA A 66 -12.09 -3.77 3.50
N ALA A 67 -12.45 -3.59 4.79
CA ALA A 67 -13.57 -4.28 5.43
C ALA A 67 -14.92 -3.55 5.28
N ARG A 68 -15.00 -2.49 4.47
CA ARG A 68 -16.23 -1.71 4.22
C ARG A 68 -16.78 -1.90 2.82
N PRO A 69 -18.09 -1.67 2.62
CA PRO A 69 -18.71 -1.68 1.29
C PRO A 69 -18.30 -0.43 0.50
N LEU A 70 -17.09 -0.45 -0.06
CA LEU A 70 -16.57 0.59 -0.95
C LEU A 70 -16.77 0.18 -2.41
N PRO A 71 -16.99 1.13 -3.33
CA PRO A 71 -17.06 0.85 -4.77
C PRO A 71 -15.68 0.55 -5.39
N PHE A 72 -14.63 0.45 -4.58
CA PHE A 72 -13.26 0.18 -4.98
C PHE A 72 -12.56 -0.68 -3.92
N GLN A 73 -11.41 -1.24 -4.29
CA GLN A 73 -10.59 -2.05 -3.40
C GLN A 73 -9.53 -1.20 -2.70
N ALA A 74 -9.39 -1.36 -1.38
CA ALA A 74 -8.26 -0.81 -0.62
C ALA A 74 -7.18 -1.90 -0.47
N PRO A 75 -5.91 -1.63 -0.83
CA PRO A 75 -4.86 -2.65 -0.75
C PRO A 75 -4.45 -2.89 0.71
N VAL A 76 -4.66 -4.12 1.19
CA VAL A 76 -4.22 -4.52 2.53
C VAL A 76 -2.78 -5.02 2.46
N ALA A 77 -1.91 -4.49 3.33
CA ALA A 77 -0.51 -4.94 3.41
C ALA A 77 -0.46 -6.44 3.75
N GLN A 78 0.35 -7.19 3.00
CA GLN A 78 0.63 -8.58 3.27
C GLN A 78 1.33 -8.73 4.62
N ARG A 79 1.02 -9.82 5.30
CA ARG A 79 1.62 -10.14 6.59
C ARG A 79 2.93 -10.88 6.35
N THR A 80 3.99 -10.48 7.04
CA THR A 80 5.22 -11.25 7.11
C THR A 80 4.96 -12.58 7.83
N ARG A 81 5.91 -13.53 7.78
CA ARG A 81 5.85 -14.76 8.59
C ARG A 81 5.72 -14.51 10.09
N ARG A 82 6.09 -13.32 10.56
CA ARG A 82 5.95 -12.89 11.96
C ARG A 82 4.63 -12.16 12.24
N GLY A 83 3.75 -12.03 11.25
CA GLY A 83 2.47 -11.33 11.37
C GLY A 83 2.56 -9.81 11.30
N GLU A 84 3.72 -9.26 10.93
CA GLU A 84 3.94 -7.81 10.79
C GLU A 84 3.50 -7.34 9.39
N THR A 85 3.23 -6.06 9.22
CA THR A 85 2.91 -5.47 7.89
C THR A 85 4.01 -4.54 7.38
N LEU A 86 5.00 -4.26 8.21
CA LEU A 86 6.14 -3.41 7.92
C LEU A 86 7.40 -4.15 8.35
N TRP A 87 8.44 -4.10 7.53
CA TRP A 87 9.72 -4.73 7.82
C TRP A 87 10.88 -3.84 7.33
N TRP A 88 12.09 -4.13 7.82
CA TRP A 88 13.27 -3.32 7.54
C TRP A 88 14.31 -4.12 6.77
N HIS A 89 14.85 -3.52 5.72
CA HIS A 89 16.03 -4.03 4.99
C HIS A 89 17.10 -2.95 4.96
N GLY A 90 18.16 -3.15 5.75
CA GLY A 90 19.11 -2.08 6.05
C GLY A 90 18.42 -0.93 6.80
N ARG A 91 18.53 0.29 6.27
CA ARG A 91 17.95 1.51 6.87
C ARG A 91 16.58 1.90 6.30
N MET A 92 16.04 1.10 5.39
CA MET A 92 14.81 1.41 4.68
C MET A 92 13.68 0.49 5.14
N ALA A 93 12.49 1.07 5.29
CA ALA A 93 11.28 0.34 5.64
C ALA A 93 10.51 -0.06 4.38
N TYR A 94 9.92 -1.25 4.39
CA TYR A 94 9.21 -1.82 3.26
C TYR A 94 7.90 -2.46 3.68
N ALA A 95 6.93 -2.49 2.77
CA ALA A 95 5.71 -3.26 2.88
C ALA A 95 5.33 -3.84 1.52
N LEU A 96 4.72 -5.02 1.53
CA LEU A 96 4.25 -5.71 0.33
C LEU A 96 2.73 -5.59 0.27
N PHE A 97 2.19 -5.21 -0.88
CA PHE A 97 0.75 -5.07 -1.11
C PHE A 97 0.32 -5.95 -2.28
N PRO A 98 -0.92 -6.46 -2.31
CA PRO A 98 -1.44 -7.12 -3.52
C PRO A 98 -1.49 -6.13 -4.68
N ARG A 99 -1.17 -6.59 -5.89
CA ARG A 99 -1.40 -5.81 -7.10
C ARG A 99 -2.89 -5.85 -7.43
N LEU A 100 -3.56 -4.72 -7.27
CA LEU A 100 -4.99 -4.61 -7.62
C LEU A 100 -5.17 -4.66 -9.13
N ALA A 101 -6.25 -5.28 -9.58
CA ALA A 101 -6.62 -5.32 -10.99
C ALA A 101 -7.05 -3.93 -11.46
N GLY A 102 -6.70 -3.60 -12.72
CA GLY A 102 -7.04 -2.33 -13.36
C GLY A 102 -5.83 -1.64 -13.96
N ALA A 103 -6.11 -0.64 -14.78
CA ALA A 103 -5.10 0.21 -15.40
C ALA A 103 -5.51 1.67 -15.28
N ALA A 104 -4.54 2.57 -15.15
CA ALA A 104 -4.80 3.99 -15.24
C ALA A 104 -5.24 4.32 -16.67
N VAL A 105 -6.35 5.04 -16.80
CA VAL A 105 -6.83 5.53 -18.10
C VAL A 105 -6.32 6.95 -18.30
N TRP A 106 -5.57 7.16 -19.39
CA TRP A 106 -5.07 8.47 -19.75
C TRP A 106 -5.13 8.69 -21.27
N PRO A 107 -5.71 9.81 -21.76
CA PRO A 107 -6.43 10.84 -20.99
C PRO A 107 -7.80 10.34 -20.46
N PRO A 108 -8.31 10.86 -19.34
CA PRO A 108 -9.61 10.46 -18.82
C PRO A 108 -10.77 11.10 -19.61
N ALA A 109 -11.74 10.30 -20.04
CA ALA A 109 -13.07 10.76 -20.44
C ALA A 109 -13.91 11.26 -19.24
N LEU A 110 -14.99 12.01 -19.52
CA LEU A 110 -15.88 12.60 -18.50
C LEU A 110 -16.44 11.55 -17.52
N GLY A 111 -16.88 10.38 -18.02
CA GLY A 111 -17.38 9.31 -17.17
C GLY A 111 -16.34 8.78 -16.16
N HIS A 112 -15.05 8.79 -16.50
CA HIS A 112 -14.00 8.42 -15.53
C HIS A 112 -13.86 9.47 -14.43
N LEU A 113 -14.02 10.76 -14.75
CA LEU A 113 -13.97 11.84 -13.78
C LEU A 113 -15.16 11.76 -12.81
N GLU A 114 -16.35 11.45 -13.32
CA GLU A 114 -17.55 11.20 -12.50
C GLU A 114 -17.34 10.01 -11.55
N GLN A 115 -16.78 8.91 -12.05
CA GLN A 115 -16.44 7.73 -11.24
C GLN A 115 -15.43 8.06 -10.14
N ILE A 116 -14.39 8.84 -10.44
CA ILE A 116 -13.42 9.29 -9.43
C ILE A 116 -14.10 10.16 -8.37
N GLY A 117 -14.96 11.09 -8.78
CA GLY A 117 -15.71 11.95 -7.86
C GLY A 117 -16.64 11.14 -6.94
N ALA A 118 -17.36 10.18 -7.50
CA ALA A 118 -18.20 9.27 -6.73
C ALA A 118 -17.38 8.43 -5.74
N ALA A 119 -16.25 7.85 -6.18
CA ALA A 119 -15.35 7.09 -5.32
C ALA A 119 -14.81 7.93 -4.15
N LEU A 120 -14.39 9.17 -4.40
CA LEU A 120 -13.94 10.10 -3.36
C LEU A 120 -15.04 10.44 -2.36
N ALA A 121 -16.27 10.67 -2.83
CA ALA A 121 -17.41 10.92 -1.96
C ALA A 121 -17.71 9.71 -1.05
N HIS A 122 -17.64 8.48 -1.59
CA HIS A 122 -17.77 7.26 -0.80
C HIS A 122 -16.63 7.12 0.23
N LEU A 123 -15.39 7.40 -0.17
CA LEU A 123 -14.25 7.37 0.72
C LEU A 123 -14.43 8.35 1.89
N HIS A 124 -14.77 9.61 1.62
CA HIS A 124 -14.96 10.63 2.67
C HIS A 124 -16.08 10.27 3.65
N ARG A 125 -17.23 9.83 3.14
CA ARG A 125 -18.34 9.38 4.02
C ARG A 125 -17.92 8.22 4.90
N THR A 126 -17.22 7.23 4.32
CA THR A 126 -16.74 6.08 5.08
C THR A 126 -15.72 6.51 6.14
N LEU A 127 -14.77 7.38 5.79
CA LEU A 127 -13.75 7.88 6.71
C LEU A 127 -14.32 8.67 7.89
N ALA A 128 -15.52 9.22 7.79
CA ALA A 128 -16.18 9.91 8.91
C ALA A 128 -16.39 8.99 10.14
N ASP A 129 -16.51 7.69 9.89
CA ASP A 129 -16.69 6.65 10.92
C ASP A 129 -15.35 6.02 11.38
N TYR A 130 -14.21 6.46 10.82
CA TYR A 130 -12.91 5.95 11.25
C TYR A 130 -12.62 6.37 12.70
N PRO A 131 -12.17 5.46 13.57
CA PRO A 131 -11.78 5.81 14.93
C PRO A 131 -10.81 6.98 14.94
N ARG A 132 -11.17 8.04 15.66
CA ARG A 132 -10.37 9.27 15.77
C ARG A 132 -9.17 9.06 16.69
N GLU A 133 -8.27 8.16 16.31
CA GLU A 133 -6.93 8.12 16.88
C GLU A 133 -6.08 9.21 16.20
N PRO A 134 -5.36 10.04 16.98
CA PRO A 134 -4.44 11.00 16.40
C PRO A 134 -3.45 10.27 15.50
N ARG A 135 -3.31 10.72 14.26
CA ARG A 135 -2.24 10.23 13.38
C ARG A 135 -0.90 10.54 14.06
N PRO A 136 -0.03 9.53 14.33
CA PRO A 136 1.26 9.78 14.97
C PRO A 136 2.10 10.78 14.16
N GLY A 137 2.66 11.77 14.85
CA GLY A 137 3.46 12.84 14.24
C GLY A 137 2.68 14.05 13.74
N LEU A 138 1.34 14.06 13.83
CA LEU A 138 0.52 15.24 13.62
C LEU A 138 0.29 15.93 14.98
N TYR A 139 1.25 16.73 15.43
CA TYR A 139 0.97 17.70 16.49
C TYR A 139 0.19 18.83 15.83
N GLY A 140 -1.01 19.14 16.33
CA GLY A 140 -1.86 20.17 15.75
C GLY A 140 -1.08 21.46 15.54
N TYR A 141 -1.35 22.16 14.44
CA TYR A 141 -1.05 23.58 14.38
C TYR A 141 -1.90 24.23 15.47
N GLY A 142 -1.28 24.52 16.60
CA GLY A 142 -1.81 25.49 17.56
C GLY A 142 -1.72 26.89 16.97
#